data_AF-A0A7N2LIR9-F1
#
_entry.id   AF-A0A7N2LIR9-F1
#
_cell.length_a   1.000
_cell.length_b   1.000
_cell.length_c   1.000
_cell.angle_alpha   90.00
_cell.angle_beta   90.00
_cell.angle_gamma   90.00
#
_symmetry.space_group_name_H-M   'P 1'
#
loop_
_entity.id
_entity.type
_entity.pdbx_description
1 polymer ?
#
loop_
_entity_poly.entity_id
_entity_poly.type
_entity_poly.pdbx_seq_one_letter_code
_entity_poly.pdbx_strand_id
1 'polypeptide(L)' 'MAPFGACFSSKTIASTMTGPAVPTIDLVLQSKSVYWRIYGANSMVKVKENVLCLGVGDGGSKPRTSIVIGRHQLEDNMLE' A
#
# COMPACT_ATOMS: atom_id res chain seq x y z
N MET A 1 -0.76 4.33 -16.16
CA MET A 1 -0.98 3.10 -15.37
C MET A 1 0.32 2.74 -14.67
N ALA A 2 1.44 2.71 -15.40
CA ALA A 2 2.70 3.21 -14.84
C ALA A 2 2.42 4.50 -14.04
N PRO A 3 2.95 4.67 -12.82
CA PRO A 3 4.08 3.92 -12.24
C PRO A 3 3.73 2.58 -11.54
N PHE A 4 2.46 2.17 -11.46
CA PHE A 4 2.06 0.99 -10.67
C PHE A 4 2.01 -0.30 -11.49
N GLY A 5 2.63 -1.36 -10.95
CA GLY A 5 2.74 -2.67 -11.62
C GLY A 5 1.54 -3.61 -11.42
N ALA A 6 0.70 -3.38 -10.41
CA ALA A 6 -0.45 -4.22 -10.10
C ALA A 6 -1.71 -3.36 -9.95
N CYS A 7 -2.70 -3.59 -10.81
CA CYS A 7 -3.97 -2.87 -10.83
C CYS A 7 -5.16 -3.82 -10.99
N PHE A 8 -6.25 -3.51 -10.32
CA PHE A 8 -7.44 -4.34 -10.21
C PHE A 8 -8.70 -3.51 -10.44
N SER A 9 -9.76 -4.18 -10.90
CA SER A 9 -11.08 -3.57 -10.99
C SER A 9 -11.59 -3.24 -9.59
N SER A 10 -11.95 -1.99 -9.33
CA SER A 10 -12.53 -1.60 -8.04
C SER A 10 -13.97 -2.07 -7.87
N LYS A 11 -14.64 -2.50 -8.95
CA LYS A 11 -16.05 -2.95 -8.92
C LYS A 11 -16.27 -4.20 -8.07
N THR A 12 -15.24 -5.02 -7.89
CA THR A 12 -15.29 -6.27 -7.12
C THR A 12 -14.69 -6.13 -5.74
N ILE A 13 -14.21 -4.94 -5.37
CA ILE A 13 -13.53 -4.69 -4.10
C ILE A 13 -14.49 -3.93 -3.20
N ALA A 14 -14.90 -4.55 -2.10
CA ALA A 14 -15.76 -3.90 -1.11
C ALA A 14 -15.01 -2.75 -0.41
N SER A 15 -15.76 -1.81 0.16
CA SER A 15 -15.20 -0.76 1.01
C SER A 15 -15.30 -1.16 2.49
N THR A 16 -14.29 -0.86 3.27
CA THR A 16 -14.25 -1.07 4.73
C THR A 16 -13.93 0.24 5.45
N MET A 17 -13.92 0.21 6.79
CA MET A 17 -13.49 1.37 7.58
C MET A 17 -12.02 1.77 7.35
N THR A 18 -11.16 0.81 6.96
CA THR A 18 -9.74 1.05 6.71
C THR A 18 -9.40 1.03 5.21
N GLY A 19 -10.37 1.43 4.38
CA GLY A 19 -10.24 1.52 2.93
C GLY A 19 -10.71 0.27 2.17
N PRO A 20 -10.25 0.05 0.93
CA PRO A 20 -10.61 -1.10 0.10
C PRO A 20 -10.35 -2.45 0.81
N ALA A 21 -11.28 -3.39 0.68
CA ALA A 21 -11.19 -4.75 1.22
C ALA A 21 -10.16 -5.59 0.44
N VAL A 22 -8.89 -5.35 0.70
CA VAL A 22 -7.74 -6.07 0.11
C VAL A 22 -6.89 -6.69 1.23
N PRO A 23 -6.00 -7.65 0.91
CA PRO A 23 -5.08 -8.19 1.90
C PRO A 23 -4.22 -7.10 2.55
N THR A 24 -4.05 -7.18 3.87
CA THR A 24 -3.14 -6.32 4.62
C THR A 24 -1.68 -6.68 4.36
N ILE A 25 -0.79 -5.70 4.45
CA ILE A 25 0.66 -5.91 4.35
C ILE A 25 1.28 -5.58 5.71
N ASP A 26 1.94 -6.55 6.33
CA ASP A 26 2.60 -6.37 7.63
C ASP A 26 4.12 -6.31 7.44
N LEU A 27 4.72 -5.16 7.75
CA LEU A 27 6.18 -5.01 7.83
C LEU A 27 6.62 -5.41 9.24
N VAL A 28 7.10 -6.64 9.40
CA VAL A 28 7.64 -7.13 10.67
C VAL A 28 8.94 -6.40 11.00
N LEU A 29 9.05 -5.90 12.22
CA LEU A 29 10.19 -5.10 12.69
C LEU A 29 11.09 -5.96 13.60
N GLN A 30 11.41 -5.47 14.81
CA GLN A 30 12.36 -6.10 15.72
C GLN A 30 11.92 -7.47 16.25
N SER A 31 10.62 -7.80 16.19
CA SER A 31 10.09 -9.09 16.63
C SER A 31 8.83 -9.44 15.84
N LYS A 32 8.42 -10.71 15.88
CA LYS A 32 7.19 -11.18 15.21
C LYS A 32 5.91 -10.49 15.69
N SER A 33 5.90 -9.99 16.92
CA SER A 33 4.75 -9.29 17.50
C SER A 33 4.76 -7.78 17.25
N VAL A 34 5.87 -7.22 16.75
CA VAL A 34 5.98 -5.80 16.41
C VAL A 34 6.02 -5.66 14.90
N TYR A 35 4.95 -5.11 14.34
CA TYR A 35 4.82 -4.92 12.90
C TYR A 35 4.11 -3.60 12.60
N TRP A 36 4.49 -2.98 11.49
CA TRP A 36 3.75 -1.90 10.87
C TRP A 36 2.74 -2.51 9.90
N ARG A 37 1.44 -2.36 10.18
CA ARG A 37 0.38 -2.85 9.30
C ARG A 37 -0.08 -1.77 8.32
N ILE A 38 -0.04 -2.09 7.04
CA ILE A 38 -0.55 -1.26 5.95
C ILE A 38 -1.93 -1.82 5.54
N TYR A 39 -2.97 -1.02 5.74
CA TYR A 39 -4.33 -1.32 5.34
C TYR A 39 -4.63 -0.92 3.89
N GLY A 40 -5.80 -1.33 3.38
CA GLY A 40 -6.25 -1.01 2.03
C GLY A 40 -6.21 0.48 1.69
N ALA A 41 -6.54 1.36 2.64
CA ALA A 41 -6.46 2.81 2.47
C ALA A 41 -5.04 3.28 2.14
N ASN A 42 -4.02 2.67 2.74
CA ASN A 42 -2.62 3.02 2.61
C ASN A 42 -1.87 2.18 1.56
N SER A 43 -2.42 1.04 1.14
CA SER A 43 -1.81 0.17 0.13
C SER A 43 -2.38 0.41 -1.27
N MET A 44 -3.65 0.82 -1.40
CA MET A 44 -4.31 0.98 -2.70
C MET A 44 -4.50 2.44 -3.08
N VAL A 45 -4.29 2.74 -4.36
CA VAL A 45 -4.46 4.08 -4.95
C VAL A 45 -5.54 4.01 -6.03
N LYS A 46 -6.55 4.89 -5.95
CA LYS A 46 -7.56 5.03 -7.01
C LYS A 46 -7.00 5.87 -8.14
N VAL A 47 -6.65 5.23 -9.26
CA VAL A 47 -6.04 5.92 -10.42
C VAL A 47 -7.08 6.30 -11.48
N LYS A 48 -8.22 5.61 -11.51
CA LYS A 48 -9.38 5.87 -12.37
C LYS A 48 -10.66 5.46 -11.64
N GLU A 49 -11.81 5.83 -12.19
CA GLU A 49 -13.13 5.56 -11.60
C GLU A 49 -13.30 4.10 -11.13
N ASN A 50 -12.91 3.14 -11.98
CA ASN A 50 -13.10 1.71 -11.75
C ASN A 50 -11.78 0.92 -11.58
N VAL A 51 -10.67 1.62 -11.27
CA VAL A 51 -9.34 1.00 -11.19
C VAL A 51 -8.63 1.43 -9.91
N LEU A 52 -8.30 0.44 -9.08
CA LEU A 52 -7.40 0.56 -7.93
C LEU A 52 -6.07 -0.09 -8.26
N CYS A 53 -4.96 0.54 -7.91
CA CYS A 53 -3.63 -0.02 -8.07
C CYS A 53 -2.93 -0.16 -6.73
N LEU A 54 -2.07 -1.16 -6.60
CA LEU A 54 -1.13 -1.24 -5.48
C LEU A 54 -0.16 -0.06 -5.57
N GLY A 55 -0.15 0.77 -4.53
CA GLY A 55 0.65 1.98 -4.40
C GLY A 55 2.15 1.73 -4.16
N VAL A 56 2.70 0.67 -4.75
CA VAL A 56 4.12 0.28 -4.65
C VAL A 56 4.76 0.44 -6.02
N GLY A 57 5.90 1.11 -6.06
CA GLY A 57 6.71 1.29 -7.27
C GLY A 57 7.92 0.36 -7.28
N ASP A 58 8.40 0.01 -8.48
CA ASP A 58 9.66 -0.69 -8.65
C ASP A 58 10.83 0.31 -8.58
N GLY A 59 11.73 0.13 -7.61
CA GLY A 59 12.93 0.95 -7.41
C GLY A 59 14.12 0.53 -8.28
N GLY A 60 13.98 -0.50 -9.11
CA GLY A 60 15.05 -1.11 -9.89
C GLY A 60 15.94 -2.03 -9.05
N SER A 61 17.00 -2.56 -9.68
CA SER A 61 17.84 -3.61 -9.09
C SER A 61 18.92 -3.13 -8.11
N LYS A 62 19.19 -1.81 -8.05
CA LYS A 62 20.25 -1.23 -7.20
C LYS A 62 19.79 0.05 -6.50
N PRO A 63 18.71 0.03 -5.70
CA PRO A 63 18.31 1.19 -4.93
C PRO A 63 19.28 1.44 -3.78
N ARG A 64 19.49 2.72 -3.40
CA ARG A 64 20.27 3.06 -2.20
C ARG A 64 19.60 2.53 -0.92
N THR A 65 18.26 2.49 -0.93
CA THR A 65 17.43 2.01 0.18
C THR A 65 16.44 1.00 -0.38
N SER A 66 16.45 -0.25 0.12
CA SER A 66 15.65 -1.35 -0.43
C SER A 66 14.14 -1.15 -0.27
N ILE A 67 13.71 -0.51 0.82
CA ILE A 67 12.30 -0.21 1.09
C ILE A 67 12.20 1.25 1.51
N VAL A 68 11.44 2.04 0.76
CA VAL A 68 11.12 3.43 1.10
C VAL A 68 9.62 3.50 1.35
N ILE A 69 9.23 3.79 2.58
CA ILE A 69 7.83 4.00 2.93
C ILE A 69 7.45 5.40 2.45
N GLY A 70 6.54 5.47 1.47
CA GLY A 70 6.11 6.72 0.87
C GLY A 70 5.03 7.43 1.68
N ARG A 71 4.73 8.68 1.30
CA ARG A 71 3.68 9.50 1.93
C ARG A 71 2.34 8.76 2.01
N HIS A 72 1.89 8.13 0.92
CA HIS A 72 0.59 7.42 0.87
C HIS A 72 0.48 6.32 1.94
N GLN A 73 1.60 5.65 2.24
CA GLN A 73 1.65 4.64 3.30
C GLN A 73 1.70 5.22 4.72
N LEU A 74 2.07 6.50 4.86
CA LEU A 74 2.16 7.22 6.14
C LEU A 74 0.91 8.07 6.45
N GLU A 75 0.06 8.32 5.47
CA GLU A 75 -1.19 9.06 5.69
C GLU A 75 -2.04 8.38 6.77
N ASP A 76 -2.66 9.19 7.62
CA ASP A 76 -3.47 8.76 8.77
C ASP A 76 -2.75 7.88 9.80
N ASN A 77 -1.41 7.92 9.84
CA ASN A 77 -0.58 7.31 10.88
C ASN A 77 0.05 8.39 11.75
N MET A 78 0.06 8.14 13.06
CA MET A 78 0.81 8.94 14.02
C MET A 78 2.26 8.46 14.05
N LEU A 79 3.19 9.39 13.77
CA LEU A 79 4.63 9.19 13.85
C LEU A 79 5.16 10.06 14.97
N GLU A 80 5.96 9.48 15.86
CA GLU A 80 6.62 10.19 16.98
C GLU A 80 8.14 9.98 16.94
#